data_AF-A0A2D7RXM5-F1
#
_entry.id   AF-A0A2D7RXM5-F1
#
_cell.length_a   1.000
_cell.length_b   1.000
_cell.length_c   1.000
_cell.angle_alpha   90.00
_cell.angle_beta   90.00
_cell.angle_gamma   90.00
#
_symmetry.space_group_name_H-M   'P 1'
#
loop_
_entity.id
_entity.type
_entity.pdbx_description
1 polymer ?
#
loop_
_entity_poly.entity_id
_entity_poly.type
_entity_poly.pdbx_seq_one_letter_code
_entity_poly.pdbx_strand_id
1 'polypeptide(L)' 'MNEPIIIAGSGIGGLTMATTPHEIGAPVRVLESSMARYKVAAGFAVETLNAAPRALPEGATLSVRS' A
#
# COMPACT_ATOMS: atom_id res chain seq x y z
N MET A 1 32.22 1.17 -4.74
CA MET A 1 31.05 1.57 -3.94
C MET A 1 29.83 1.37 -4.83
N ASN A 2 28.96 0.40 -4.53
CA ASN A 2 27.72 0.24 -5.28
C ASN A 2 26.69 1.19 -4.70
N GLU A 3 26.22 2.10 -5.54
CA GLU A 3 25.14 3.01 -5.17
C GLU A 3 23.82 2.23 -5.05
N PRO A 4 23.03 2.41 -3.98
CA PRO A 4 21.81 1.65 -3.78
C PRO A 4 20.72 2.06 -4.77
N ILE A 5 19.87 1.11 -5.16
CA ILE A 5 18.63 1.38 -5.90
C ILE A 5 17.71 2.19 -4.99
N ILE A 6 17.29 3.37 -5.45
CA ILE A 6 16.38 4.25 -4.69
C ILE A 6 14.96 4.02 -5.18
N ILE A 7 14.07 3.68 -4.26
CA ILE A 7 12.62 3.61 -4.50
C ILE A 7 11.97 4.75 -3.73
N ALA A 8 11.17 5.57 -4.40
CA ALA A 8 10.41 6.64 -3.77
C ALA A 8 8.97 6.18 -3.51
N GLY A 9 8.58 6.00 -2.25
CA GLY A 9 7.26 5.52 -1.86
C GLY A 9 7.26 4.10 -1.27
N SER A 10 6.52 3.94 -0.17
CA SER A 10 6.41 2.74 0.69
C SER A 10 4.98 2.25 0.74
N GLY A 11 4.15 2.77 -0.17
CA GLY A 11 2.92 2.13 -0.55
C GLY A 11 3.20 0.74 -1.14
N ILE A 12 2.12 0.03 -1.42
CA ILE A 12 2.15 -1.36 -1.89
C ILE A 12 3.10 -1.52 -3.09
N GLY A 13 2.97 -0.67 -4.11
CA GLY A 13 3.82 -0.76 -5.30
C GLY A 13 5.31 -0.58 -5.02
N GLY A 14 5.69 0.36 -4.13
CA GLY A 14 7.08 0.61 -3.80
C GLY A 14 7.72 -0.49 -2.95
N LEU A 15 6.98 -1.03 -1.98
CA LEU A 15 7.43 -2.18 -1.20
C LEU A 15 7.50 -3.45 -2.06
N THR A 16 6.54 -3.68 -2.95
CA THR A 16 6.58 -4.79 -3.91
C THR A 16 7.81 -4.68 -4.83
N MET A 17 8.16 -3.48 -5.29
CA MET A 17 9.32 -3.30 -6.14
C MET A 17 10.65 -3.46 -5.38
N ALA A 18 10.64 -3.26 -4.05
CA ALA A 18 11.80 -3.42 -3.19
C ALA A 18 12.14 -4.89 -2.87
N THR A 19 11.20 -5.82 -3.02
CA THR A 19 11.41 -7.23 -2.64
C THR A 19 12.48 -7.89 -3.50
N THR A 20 12.42 -7.73 -4.82
CA THR A 20 13.38 -8.39 -5.73
C THR A 20 14.82 -7.93 -5.48
N PRO A 21 15.16 -6.63 -5.41
CA PRO A 21 16.50 -6.19 -5.03
C PRO A 21 16.95 -6.72 -3.67
N HIS A 22 16.08 -6.71 -2.67
CA HIS A 22 16.37 -7.23 -1.34
C HIS A 22 16.69 -8.73 -1.35
N GLU A 23 15.89 -9.54 -2.05
CA GLU A 23 16.04 -10.99 -2.16
C GLU A 23 17.33 -11.41 -2.86
N ILE A 24 17.74 -10.67 -3.89
CA ILE A 24 18.99 -10.95 -4.63
C ILE A 24 20.24 -10.34 -3.97
N GLY A 25 20.09 -9.70 -2.81
CA GLY A 25 21.20 -9.07 -2.07
C GLY A 25 21.72 -7.78 -2.71
N ALA A 26 20.95 -7.16 -3.62
CA ALA A 26 21.29 -5.86 -4.17
C ALA A 26 20.97 -4.75 -3.15
N PRO A 27 21.86 -3.75 -2.96
CA PRO A 27 21.61 -2.65 -2.05
C PRO A 27 20.40 -1.83 -2.54
N VAL A 28 19.37 -1.75 -1.70
CA VAL A 28 18.11 -1.04 -1.99
C VAL A 28 17.72 -0.16 -0.83
N ARG A 29 17.15 1.01 -1.12
CA ARG A 29 16.64 1.96 -0.11
C ARG A 29 15.32 2.55 -0.55
N VAL A 30 14.30 2.39 0.30
CA VAL A 30 12.99 3.00 0.12
C VAL A 30 12.96 4.34 0.86
N LEU A 31 12.55 5.41 0.17
CA LEU A 31 12.48 6.76 0.70
C LEU A 31 11.03 7.23 0.70
N GLU A 32 10.56 7.64 1.87
CA GLU A 32 9.21 8.18 2.06
C GLU A 32 9.21 9.68 2.27
N SER A 33 8.38 10.37 1.49
CA SER A 33 7.89 11.69 1.87
C SER A 33 6.73 11.53 2.86
N SER A 34 6.64 12.38 3.89
CA SER A 34 5.64 12.24 4.97
C SER A 34 4.23 11.96 4.46
N MET A 35 3.69 10.80 4.85
CA MET A 35 2.31 10.33 4.56
C MET A 35 1.21 11.31 4.99
N ALA A 36 1.51 12.32 5.82
CA ALA A 36 0.57 13.38 6.17
C ALA A 36 0.00 14.09 4.93
N ARG A 37 0.82 14.32 3.88
CA ARG A 37 0.33 14.91 2.63
C ARG A 37 -0.43 13.90 1.76
N TYR A 38 -0.04 12.63 1.80
CA TYR A 38 -0.76 11.56 1.10
C TYR A 38 -2.15 11.34 1.69
N LYS A 39 -2.32 11.39 3.03
CA LYS A 39 -3.65 11.36 3.67
C LYS A 39 -4.57 12.47 3.17
N VAL A 40 -4.02 13.66 2.95
CA VAL A 40 -4.77 14.82 2.44
C VAL A 40 -5.02 14.71 0.93
N ALA A 41 -4.03 14.30 0.14
CA ALA A 41 -4.10 14.27 -1.33
C ALA A 41 -4.78 13.01 -1.90
N ALA A 42 -4.63 11.85 -1.26
CA ALA A 42 -5.25 10.59 -1.68
C ALA A 42 -6.73 10.50 -1.31
N GLY A 43 -7.28 11.50 -0.60
CA GLY A 43 -8.72 11.69 -0.46
C GLY A 43 -9.48 10.43 -0.02
N PHE A 44 -8.88 9.56 0.79
CA PHE A 44 -9.68 8.57 1.47
C PHE A 44 -10.52 9.35 2.47
N ALA A 45 -11.80 9.45 2.16
CA ALA A 45 -12.79 9.97 3.08
C ALA A 45 -13.00 8.92 4.17
N VAL A 46 -11.95 8.58 4.93
CA VAL A 46 -11.93 7.49 5.92
C VAL A 46 -13.12 7.64 6.86
N GLU A 47 -13.35 8.87 7.35
CA GLU A 47 -14.48 9.21 8.18
C GLU A 47 -15.82 9.01 7.45
N THR A 48 -15.92 9.46 6.19
CA THR A 48 -17.14 9.30 5.37
C THR A 48 -17.43 7.84 5.01
N LEU A 49 -16.39 7.06 4.69
CA LEU A 49 -16.46 5.64 4.32
C LEU A 49 -16.76 4.77 5.53
N ASN A 50 -16.16 5.07 6.68
CA ASN A 50 -16.45 4.38 7.93
C ASN A 50 -17.86 4.71 8.44
N ALA A 51 -18.37 5.91 8.17
CA ALA A 51 -19.74 6.31 8.50
C ALA A 51 -20.78 5.86 7.45
N ALA A 52 -20.34 5.42 6.27
CA ALA A 52 -21.24 5.00 5.21
C ALA A 52 -22.01 3.72 5.62
N PRO A 53 -23.24 3.53 5.11
CA PRO A 53 -23.96 2.29 5.28
C PRO A 53 -23.12 1.09 4.82
N ARG A 54 -23.27 -0.04 5.52
CA ARG A 54 -22.55 -1.26 5.20
C ARG A 54 -22.90 -1.69 3.78
N ALA A 55 -21.89 -1.85 2.92
CA ALA A 55 -22.10 -2.30 1.55
C ALA A 55 -22.61 -3.76 1.48
N LEU A 56 -22.26 -4.57 2.48
CA LEU A 56 -22.71 -5.95 2.62
C LEU A 56 -23.54 -6.12 3.89
N PRO A 57 -24.64 -6.89 3.82
CA PRO A 57 -25.38 -7.31 5.00
C PRO A 57 -24.50 -8.09 5.98
N GLU A 58 -24.90 -8.10 7.26
CA GLU A 58 -24.26 -8.95 8.25
C GLU A 58 -24.44 -10.43 7.91
N GLY A 59 -23.37 -11.21 8.05
CA GLY A 59 -23.41 -12.64 7.74
C GLY A 59 -23.46 -12.99 6.26
N ALA A 60 -23.22 -12.03 5.34
CA ALA A 60 -23.10 -12.34 3.92
C ALA A 60 -21.97 -13.35 3.67
N THR A 61 -22.29 -14.49 3.07
CA THR A 61 -21.32 -15.51 2.65
C THR A 61 -21.40 -15.71 1.14
N LEU A 62 -20.27 -16.05 0.53
CA LEU A 62 -20.20 -16.46 -0.87
C LEU A 62 -20.10 -17.98 -0.91
N SER A 63 -20.96 -18.65 -1.69
CA SER A 63 -20.74 -20.06 -2.02
C SER A 63 -19.86 -20.15 -3.27
N VAL A 64 -18.75 -20.88 -3.14
CA VAL A 64 -17.93 -21.22 -4.30
C VAL A 64 -18.69 -22.26 -5.11
N ARG A 65 -18.96 -21.96 -6.39
CA ARG A 65 -19.44 -22.96 -7.34
C ARG A 65 -18.23 -23.66 -7.93
N SER A 66 -18.14 -24.97 -7.72
CA SER A 66 -17.21 -25.89 -8.39
C SER A 66 -17.68 -26.20 -9.81
#